data_AF-A0A943M7P7-F1
#
_entry.id   AF-A0A943M7P7-F1
#
_cell.length_a   1.000
_cell.length_b   1.000
_cell.length_c   1.000
_cell.angle_alpha   90.00
_cell.angle_beta   90.00
_cell.angle_gamma   90.00
#
_symmetry.space_group_name_H-M   'P 1'
#
loop_
_entity.id
_entity.type
_entity.pdbx_description
1 polymer ?
#
loop_
_entity_poly.entity_id
_entity_poly.type
_entity_poly.pdbx_seq_one_letter_code
_entity_poly.pdbx_strand_id
1 'polypeptide(L)' 'MALNRAVAEYMVSEGKSQTDLADILGLKQASVSRRLNGASPWTLGDVALLVDAGVLTGSILELS' A
#
# COMPACT_ATOMS: atom_id res chain seq x y z
N MET A 1 -5.49 5.59 -8.14
CA MET A 1 -4.48 5.04 -9.08
C MET A 1 -3.04 5.29 -8.63
N ALA A 2 -2.65 6.51 -8.26
CA ALA A 2 -1.29 6.81 -7.78
C ALA A 2 -0.86 5.96 -6.57
N LEU A 3 -1.75 5.82 -5.57
CA LEU A 3 -1.47 5.00 -4.38
C LEU A 3 -1.21 3.52 -4.71
N ASN A 4 -2.05 2.89 -5.55
CA ASN A 4 -1.85 1.48 -5.94
C ASN A 4 -0.51 1.28 -6.66
N ARG A 5 -0.11 2.24 -7.50
CA ARG A 5 1.16 2.22 -8.20
C ARG A 5 2.34 2.29 -7.23
N ALA A 6 2.30 3.22 -6.28
CA ALA A 6 3.34 3.36 -5.26
C ALA A 6 3.52 2.09 -4.42
N VAL A 7 2.39 1.50 -3.98
CA VAL A 7 2.40 0.24 -3.24
C VAL A 7 2.99 -0.89 -4.07
N ALA A 8 2.66 -0.96 -5.37
CA ALA A 8 3.24 -1.96 -6.27
C ALA A 8 4.74 -1.74 -6.50
N GLU A 9 5.17 -0.50 -6.70
CA GLU A 9 6.58 -0.14 -6.89
C GLU A 9 7.42 -0.48 -5.64
N TYR A 10 6.91 -0.19 -4.44
CA TYR A 10 7.52 -0.59 -3.18
C TYR A 10 7.67 -2.12 -3.07
N MET A 11 6.59 -2.86 -3.36
CA MET A 11 6.66 -4.33 -3.30
C MET A 11 7.72 -4.88 -4.26
N VAL A 12 7.84 -4.30 -5.46
CA VAL A 12 8.87 -4.68 -6.43
C VAL A 12 10.27 -4.31 -5.95
N SER A 13 10.49 -3.10 -5.43
CA SER A 13 11.82 -2.66 -4.97
C SER A 13 12.33 -3.46 -3.78
N GLU A 14 11.43 -3.83 -2.86
CA GLU A 14 11.74 -4.58 -1.65
C GLU A 14 11.66 -6.10 -1.83
N GLY A 15 11.28 -6.59 -3.02
CA GLY A 15 11.04 -8.01 -3.26
C GLY A 15 9.92 -8.62 -2.40
N LYS A 16 8.94 -7.80 -1.99
CA LYS A 16 7.84 -8.19 -1.11
C LYS A 16 6.62 -8.63 -1.90
N SER A 17 5.92 -9.64 -1.38
CA SER A 17 4.63 -10.08 -1.87
C SER A 17 3.47 -9.27 -1.26
N GLN A 18 2.25 -9.46 -1.78
CA GLN A 18 1.04 -8.91 -1.15
C GLN A 18 0.79 -9.50 0.25
N THR A 19 1.30 -10.71 0.55
CA THR A 19 1.21 -11.31 1.88
C THR A 19 2.13 -10.58 2.85
N ASP A 20 3.38 -10.32 2.47
CA ASP A 20 4.33 -9.58 3.31
C ASP A 20 3.82 -8.17 3.62
N LEU A 21 3.26 -7.49 2.62
CA LEU A 21 2.64 -6.18 2.82
C LEU A 21 1.42 -6.27 3.75
N ALA A 22 0.61 -7.32 3.62
CA ALA A 22 -0.54 -7.50 4.50
C ALA A 22 -0.10 -7.70 5.96
N ASP A 23 0.97 -8.46 6.19
CA ASP A 23 1.52 -8.68 7.52
C ASP A 23 2.05 -7.38 8.15
N ILE A 24 2.74 -6.54 7.36
CA ILE A 24 3.20 -5.21 7.79
C ILE A 24 2.01 -4.32 8.20
N LEU A 25 0.92 -4.36 7.44
CA LEU A 25 -0.26 -3.51 7.66
C LEU A 25 -1.24 -4.11 8.68
N GLY A 26 -1.01 -5.32 9.19
CA GLY A 26 -1.98 -6.03 10.04
C GLY A 26 -3.28 -6.37 9.30
N LEU A 27 -3.23 -6.57 7.99
CA LEU A 27 -4.35 -6.88 7.11
C LEU A 27 -4.31 -8.35 6.64
N LYS A 28 -5.39 -8.79 5.99
CA LYS A 28 -5.38 -10.03 5.21
C LYS A 28 -4.86 -9.75 3.79
N GLN A 29 -4.11 -10.68 3.20
CA GLN A 29 -3.64 -10.54 1.80
C GLN A 29 -4.78 -10.28 0.81
N ALA A 30 -5.94 -10.93 0.97
CA ALA A 30 -7.12 -10.68 0.14
C ALA A 30 -7.62 -9.22 0.23
N SER A 31 -7.46 -8.58 1.39
CA SER A 31 -7.81 -7.16 1.58
C SER A 31 -6.85 -6.23 0.83
N VAL A 32 -5.57 -6.57 0.75
CA VAL A 32 -4.57 -5.86 -0.06
C VAL A 32 -4.85 -6.04 -1.55
N SER A 33 -5.12 -7.27 -1.99
CA SER A 33 -5.47 -7.59 -3.38
C SER A 33 -6.67 -6.78 -3.88
N ARG A 34 -7.76 -6.72 -3.09
CA ARG A 34 -8.96 -5.92 -3.42
C ARG A 34 -8.68 -4.42 -3.53
N ARG A 35 -7.72 -3.90 -2.75
CA ARG A 35 -7.34 -2.49 -2.84
C ARG A 35 -6.52 -2.22 -4.10
N LEU A 36 -5.56 -3.09 -4.39
CA LEU A 36 -4.71 -2.97 -5.57
C LEU A 36 -5.48 -3.12 -6.88
N ASN A 37 -6.50 -3.97 -6.92
CA ASN A 37 -7.37 -4.12 -8.09
C ASN A 37 -8.55 -3.13 -8.16
N GLY A 38 -8.70 -2.26 -7.15
CA GLY A 38 -9.74 -1.24 -7.11
C GLY A 38 -11.13 -1.72 -6.66
N ALA A 39 -11.30 -2.99 -6.29
CA ALA A 39 -12.55 -3.51 -5.73
C ALA A 39 -12.86 -2.97 -4.32
N SER A 40 -11.89 -2.38 -3.63
CA SER A 40 -12.09 -1.69 -2.35
C SER A 40 -11.17 -0.47 -2.26
N PRO A 41 -11.63 0.65 -1.68
CA PRO A 41 -10.78 1.82 -1.50
C PRO A 41 -9.74 1.59 -0.40
N TRP A 42 -8.61 2.29 -0.50
CA TRP A 42 -7.73 2.52 0.64
C TRP A 42 -8.39 3.50 1.60
N THR A 43 -8.36 3.20 2.90
CA THR A 43 -8.82 4.12 3.95
C THR A 43 -7.68 5.03 4.41
N LEU A 44 -8.01 6.12 5.11
CA LEU A 44 -7.00 6.97 5.75
C LEU A 44 -6.14 6.19 6.76
N GLY A 45 -6.72 5.21 7.46
CA GLY A 45 -5.98 4.33 8.37
C GLY A 45 -4.96 3.47 7.62
N ASP A 46 -5.33 2.93 6.45
CA ASP A 46 -4.38 2.18 5.64
C ASP A 46 -3.24 3.08 5.13
N VAL A 47 -3.54 4.33 4.75
CA VAL A 47 -2.52 5.29 4.30
C VAL A 47 -1.55 5.63 5.43
N ALA A 48 -2.04 5.84 6.65
CA ALA A 48 -1.18 6.07 7.82
C ALA A 48 -0.22 4.89 8.05
N LEU A 49 -0.72 3.66 7.98
CA LEU A 49 0.11 2.45 8.10
C LEU A 49 1.14 2.33 6.97
N LEU A 50 0.78 2.70 5.74
CA LEU A 50 1.70 2.69 4.61
C LEU A 50 2.82 3.73 4.75
N VAL A 51 2.53 4.91 5.31
CA VAL A 51 3.55 5.92 5.62
C VAL A 51 4.47 5.42 6.73
N ASP A 52 3.92 4.87 7.81
CA ASP A 52 4.68 4.35 8.95
C ASP A 52 5.59 3.16 8.54
N ALA A 53 5.10 2.32 7.62
CA ALA A 53 5.85 1.23 7.03
C ALA A 53 6.91 1.67 5.99
N GLY A 54 7.03 2.98 5.71
CA GLY A 54 7.96 3.52 4.72
C GLY A 54 7.60 3.20 3.26
N VAL A 55 6.39 2.68 3.01
CA VAL A 55 5.87 2.41 1.65
C VAL A 55 5.65 3.72 0.90
N LEU A 56 5.14 4.73 1.62
CA LEU A 56 4.95 6.07 1.11
C LEU A 56 6.01 6.98 1.69
N THR A 57 7.08 7.20 0.95
CA THR A 57 8.03 8.28 1.24
C THR A 57 7.46 9.58 0.64
N GLY A 58 7.63 10.71 1.33
CA GLY A 58 6.80 11.92 1.24
C GLY A 58 6.49 12.54 -0.14
N SER A 59 7.11 12.09 -1.23
CA SER A 59 6.88 12.57 -2.60
C SER A 59 5.46 12.32 -3.15
N ILE A 60 4.67 11.41 -2.57
CA ILE A 60 3.29 11.14 -3.03
C ILE A 60 2.25 12.04 -2.35
N LEU A 61 2.58 12.66 -1.21
CA LEU A 61 1.67 13.56 -0.48
C LEU A 61 1.57 14.96 -1.12
N GLU A 62 2.48 15.31 -2.04
CA GLU A 62 2.53 16.60 -2.73
C GLU A 62 1.59 16.69 -3.97
N LEU A 63 0.79 15.66 -4.26
CA LEU A 63 -0.08 15.61 -5.45
C LEU A 63 -1.56 15.89 -5.17
N SER A 64 -1.89 16.58 -4.07
CA SER A 64 -3.25 17.06 -3.77
C SER A 64 -3.41 18.54 -4.03
#